data_AF-A0A326UAC5-F1
#
_entry.id   AF-A0A326UAC5-F1
#
_cell.length_a   1.000
_cell.length_b   1.000
_cell.length_c   1.000
_cell.angle_alpha   90.00
_cell.angle_beta   90.00
_cell.angle_gamma   90.00
#
_symmetry.space_group_name_H-M   'P 1'
#
loop_
_entity.id
_entity.type
_entity.pdbx_description
1 polymer ?
#
loop_
_entity_poly.entity_id
_entity_poly.type
_entity_poly.pdbx_seq_one_letter_code
_entity_poly.pdbx_strand_id
1 'polypeptide(L)'
;MPRTVYCVKLKQELPGLEKPPFPGELGQRIYEHISQQAWRMWPAQSMQIINERGLNMADPEARKILRQEMEKFFFGDEARSTQQQEPGQRLVYCAKLQRELPGLEKPPFPGPLGQRIYESISKQAWEMWPAQSVLIINHYGLNMADPEARKILREQMEEFFFGQDARMPEGWTPEAAGAGPQRKGGGGVARKK
;
A
#
# COMPACT_ATOMS: atom_id res chain seq x y z
N MET A 1 -14.76 3.41 32.05
CA MET A 1 -13.91 2.59 31.16
C MET A 1 -12.84 3.49 30.55
N PRO A 2 -11.58 3.03 30.39
CA PRO A 2 -10.57 3.80 29.67
C PRO A 2 -10.99 3.94 28.20
N ARG A 3 -10.92 5.17 27.66
CA ARG A 3 -11.15 5.44 26.24
C ARG A 3 -10.06 4.74 25.44
N THR A 4 -10.41 3.87 24.51
CA THR A 4 -9.46 3.32 23.53
C THR A 4 -9.41 4.22 22.31
N VAL A 5 -8.21 4.48 21.79
CA VAL A 5 -8.00 5.23 20.56
C VAL A 5 -7.04 4.46 19.67
N TYR A 6 -7.28 4.53 18.36
CA TYR A 6 -6.33 4.02 17.38
C TYR A 6 -5.15 4.98 17.30
N CYS A 7 -4.00 4.56 17.81
CA CYS A 7 -2.82 5.40 17.84
C CYS A 7 -2.19 5.49 16.44
N VAL A 8 -2.18 6.66 15.83
CA VAL A 8 -1.56 6.90 14.52
C VAL A 8 -0.07 6.54 14.52
N LYS A 9 0.65 6.86 15.60
CA LYS A 9 2.10 6.61 15.70
C LYS A 9 2.46 5.14 15.89
N LEU A 10 1.65 4.40 16.66
CA LEU A 10 1.92 3.00 17.04
C LEU A 10 1.11 1.97 16.23
N LYS A 11 0.17 2.43 15.40
CA LYS A 11 -0.76 1.64 14.56
C LYS A 11 -1.47 0.52 15.34
N GLN A 12 -1.79 0.79 16.60
CA GLN A 12 -2.40 -0.14 17.54
C GLN A 12 -3.48 0.56 18.37
N GLU A 13 -4.48 -0.20 18.79
CA GLU A 13 -5.53 0.26 19.70
C GLU A 13 -5.00 0.25 21.13
N LEU A 14 -4.85 1.43 21.70
CA LEU A 14 -4.24 1.63 23.02
C LEU A 14 -5.13 2.55 23.86
N PRO A 15 -4.96 2.57 25.19
CA PRO A 15 -5.62 3.55 26.03
C PRO A 15 -5.25 4.97 25.58
N GLY A 16 -6.26 5.72 25.19
CA GLY A 16 -6.18 7.13 24.79
C GLY A 16 -5.92 8.05 25.98
N LEU A 17 -5.63 9.31 25.67
CA LEU A 17 -5.54 10.33 26.70
C LEU A 17 -6.92 10.50 27.37
N GLU A 18 -6.93 10.82 28.66
CA GLU A 18 -8.16 11.05 29.40
C GLU A 18 -8.74 12.45 29.13
N LYS A 19 -7.86 13.42 28.82
CA LYS A 19 -8.21 14.80 28.50
C LYS A 19 -7.24 15.37 27.46
N PRO A 20 -7.68 16.33 26.63
CA PRO A 20 -6.79 17.03 25.72
C PRO A 20 -5.69 17.75 26.52
N PRO A 21 -4.42 17.61 26.13
CA PRO A 21 -3.29 18.15 26.89
C PRO A 21 -3.20 19.68 26.83
N PHE A 22 -3.78 20.31 25.81
CA PHE A 22 -3.82 21.76 25.68
C PHE A 22 -5.06 22.19 24.86
N PRO A 23 -5.53 23.44 25.03
CA PRO A 23 -6.68 23.97 24.30
C PRO A 23 -6.32 24.26 22.83
N GLY A 24 -7.28 24.02 21.93
CA GLY A 24 -7.16 24.27 20.50
C GLY A 24 -7.27 23.00 19.66
N GLU A 25 -7.33 23.16 18.33
CA GLU A 25 -7.55 22.06 17.38
C GLU A 25 -6.48 20.97 17.46
N LEU A 26 -5.22 21.37 17.63
CA LEU A 26 -4.11 20.42 17.70
C LEU A 26 -4.19 19.54 18.97
N GLY A 27 -4.66 20.09 20.10
CA GLY A 27 -4.83 19.33 21.33
C GLY A 27 -5.97 18.32 21.23
N GLN A 28 -7.04 18.70 20.52
CA GLN A 28 -8.17 17.82 20.22
C GLN A 28 -7.74 16.69 19.27
N ARG A 29 -6.98 17.02 18.22
CA ARG A 29 -6.43 16.03 17.28
C ARG A 29 -5.52 15.01 17.97
N ILE A 30 -4.65 15.46 18.87
CA ILE A 30 -3.80 14.57 19.67
C ILE A 30 -4.66 13.68 20.57
N TYR A 31 -5.66 14.25 21.23
CA TYR A 31 -6.56 13.49 22.09
C TYR A 31 -7.34 12.40 21.33
N GLU A 32 -7.71 12.64 20.07
CA GLU A 32 -8.47 11.69 19.26
C GLU A 32 -7.60 10.60 18.62
N HIS A 33 -6.36 10.93 18.22
CA HIS A 33 -5.52 10.07 17.39
C HIS A 33 -4.27 9.51 18.07
N ILE A 34 -3.93 9.98 19.28
CA ILE A 34 -2.71 9.61 20.00
C ILE A 34 -3.04 8.90 21.31
N SER A 35 -2.36 7.78 21.55
CA SER A 35 -2.49 7.03 22.80
C SER A 35 -1.67 7.64 23.92
N GLN A 36 -2.00 7.29 25.15
CA GLN A 36 -1.24 7.70 26.33
C GLN A 36 0.22 7.24 26.25
N GLN A 37 0.48 6.07 25.66
CA GLN A 37 1.83 5.55 25.46
C GLN A 37 2.65 6.40 24.50
N ALA A 38 2.06 6.79 23.36
CA ALA A 38 2.72 7.66 22.40
C ALA A 38 2.98 9.06 22.98
N TRP A 39 2.02 9.59 23.74
CA TRP A 39 2.17 10.86 24.42
C TRP A 39 3.30 10.87 25.47
N ARG A 40 3.52 9.75 26.18
CA ARG A 40 4.64 9.63 27.13
C ARG A 40 6.02 9.75 26.48
N MET A 41 6.14 9.52 25.18
CA MET A 41 7.40 9.70 24.44
C MET A 41 7.69 11.17 24.09
N TRP A 42 6.65 12.02 24.08
CA TRP A 42 6.76 13.40 23.63
C TRP A 42 7.65 14.31 24.50
N PRO A 43 7.63 14.26 25.84
CA PRO A 43 8.50 15.11 26.64
C PRO A 43 9.98 14.91 26.29
N ALA A 44 10.42 13.66 26.12
CA ALA A 44 11.79 13.33 25.71
C ALA A 44 12.12 13.94 24.34
N GLN A 45 11.25 13.73 23.35
CA GLN A 45 11.40 14.29 22.01
C GLN A 45 11.44 15.83 22.03
N SER A 46 10.56 16.47 22.79
CA SER A 46 10.48 17.92 22.89
C SER A 46 11.77 18.50 23.46
N MET A 47 12.36 17.87 24.47
CA MET A 47 13.64 18.30 25.06
C MET A 47 14.78 18.20 24.05
N GLN A 48 14.82 17.13 23.26
CA GLN A 48 15.80 16.99 22.18
C GLN A 48 15.64 18.12 21.14
N ILE A 49 14.42 18.36 20.66
CA ILE A 49 14.15 19.44 19.69
C ILE A 49 14.57 20.81 20.23
N ILE A 50 14.27 21.10 21.50
CA ILE A 50 14.62 22.36 22.14
C ILE A 50 16.14 22.54 22.18
N ASN A 51 16.88 21.50 22.56
CA ASN A 51 18.33 21.53 22.65
C ASN A 51 18.99 21.62 21.27
N GLU A 52 18.51 20.84 20.29
CA GLU A 52 19.07 20.82 18.93
C GLU A 52 18.84 22.12 18.17
N ARG A 53 17.68 22.75 18.35
CA ARG A 53 17.33 24.00 17.65
C ARG A 53 17.57 25.25 18.49
N GLY A 54 17.99 25.11 19.74
CA GLY A 54 18.19 26.23 20.67
C GLY A 54 16.90 27.04 20.91
N LEU A 55 15.74 26.38 21.00
CA LEU A 55 14.45 27.06 21.11
C LEU A 55 14.24 27.68 22.49
N ASN A 56 13.77 28.92 22.53
CA ASN A 56 13.41 29.61 23.77
C ASN A 56 11.88 29.64 23.96
N MET A 57 11.37 29.11 25.06
CA MET A 57 9.92 29.07 25.37
C MET A 57 9.27 30.45 25.55
N ALA A 58 10.07 31.49 25.75
CA ALA A 58 9.60 32.87 25.80
C ALA A 58 9.24 33.40 24.40
N ASP A 59 9.84 32.84 23.34
CA ASP A 59 9.69 33.35 21.99
C ASP A 59 8.47 32.73 21.28
N PRO A 60 7.62 33.55 20.62
CA PRO A 60 6.44 33.04 19.92
C PRO A 60 6.79 32.18 18.69
N GLU A 61 7.92 32.41 18.02
CA GLU A 61 8.35 31.61 16.87
C GLU A 61 8.85 30.24 17.33
N ALA A 62 9.58 30.17 18.44
CA ALA A 62 9.98 28.91 19.04
C ALA A 62 8.78 28.01 19.41
N ARG A 63 7.68 28.60 19.89
CA ARG A 63 6.41 27.88 20.14
C ARG A 63 5.74 27.39 18.86
N LYS A 64 5.88 28.11 17.74
CA LYS A 64 5.40 27.64 16.42
C LYS A 64 6.24 26.48 15.92
N ILE A 65 7.56 26.58 16.00
CA ILE A 65 8.48 25.50 15.58
C ILE A 65 8.21 24.23 16.39
N LEU A 66 8.09 24.34 17.72
CA LEU A 66 7.79 23.19 18.56
C LEU A 66 6.45 22.53 18.21
N ARG A 67 5.42 23.33 17.90
CA ARG A 67 4.13 22.80 17.42
C ARG A 67 4.25 22.06 16.10
N GLN A 68 5.00 22.62 15.14
CA GLN A 68 5.22 21.97 13.84
C GLN A 68 5.98 20.65 13.98
N GLU A 69 7.04 20.62 14.79
CA GLU A 69 7.80 19.38 15.04
C GLU A 69 6.96 18.35 15.79
N MET A 70 6.02 18.78 16.65
CA MET A 70 5.05 17.90 17.30
C MET A 70 4.11 17.24 16.30
N GLU A 71 3.49 18.05 15.43
CA GLU A 71 2.65 17.56 14.35
C GLU A 71 3.41 16.57 13.47
N LYS A 72 4.66 16.90 13.14
CA LYS A 72 5.54 16.03 12.35
C LYS A 72 5.92 14.74 13.09
N PHE A 73 6.17 14.79 14.39
CA PHE A 73 6.55 13.61 15.16
C PHE A 73 5.40 12.59 15.27
N PHE A 74 4.18 13.09 15.54
CA PHE A 74 2.99 12.27 15.73
C PHE A 74 2.28 11.88 14.44
N PHE A 75 2.16 12.82 13.49
CA PHE A 75 1.39 12.65 12.24
C PHE A 75 2.26 12.63 10.97
N GLY A 76 3.58 12.87 11.06
CA GLY A 76 4.46 12.84 9.88
C GLY A 76 4.55 11.48 9.19
N ASP A 77 4.31 10.38 9.92
CA ASP A 77 4.17 9.04 9.35
C ASP A 77 2.86 8.86 8.56
N GLU A 78 1.81 9.60 8.92
CA GLU A 78 0.52 9.58 8.21
C GLU A 78 0.69 10.16 6.80
N ALA A 79 1.43 11.26 6.63
CA ALA A 79 1.74 11.81 5.31
C ALA A 79 2.47 10.82 4.38
N ARG A 80 3.23 9.86 4.95
CA ARG A 80 3.89 8.78 4.21
C ARG A 80 2.94 7.59 3.99
N SER A 81 2.00 7.35 4.89
CA SER A 81 1.04 6.25 4.86
C SER A 81 -0.19 6.54 3.98
N THR A 82 -0.63 7.80 3.87
CA THR A 82 -1.74 8.25 3.02
C THR A 82 -1.42 8.09 1.53
N GLN A 83 -0.15 7.93 1.15
CA GLN A 83 0.24 7.59 -0.21
C GLN A 83 -0.11 6.15 -0.63
N GLN A 84 -0.66 5.31 0.25
CA GLN A 84 -0.98 3.91 -0.03
C GLN A 84 -2.47 3.53 0.05
N GLN A 85 -3.38 4.49 0.21
CA GLN A 85 -4.81 4.23 0.04
C GLN A 85 -5.39 5.25 -0.92
N GLU A 86 -5.47 4.89 -2.20
CA GLU A 86 -6.23 5.66 -3.19
C GLU A 86 -7.71 5.22 -3.07
N PRO A 87 -8.61 6.07 -2.54
CA PRO A 87 -10.03 5.74 -2.47
C PRO A 87 -10.62 5.83 -3.88
N GLY A 88 -10.81 4.68 -4.52
CA GLY A 88 -11.40 4.58 -5.87
C GLY A 88 -10.97 3.36 -6.69
N GLN A 89 -10.13 2.48 -6.17
CA GLN A 89 -9.58 1.36 -6.95
C GLN A 89 -10.65 0.27 -7.17
N ARG A 90 -11.08 0.10 -8.43
CA ARG A 90 -11.89 -1.03 -8.90
C ARG A 90 -11.17 -2.33 -8.56
N LEU A 91 -11.77 -3.19 -7.74
CA LEU A 91 -11.22 -4.52 -7.47
C LEU A 91 -11.48 -5.43 -8.68
N VAL A 92 -10.43 -6.15 -9.10
CA VAL A 92 -10.52 -7.16 -10.15
C VAL A 92 -9.89 -8.45 -9.65
N TYR A 93 -10.49 -9.58 -10.00
CA TYR A 93 -9.89 -10.88 -9.76
C TYR A 93 -8.75 -11.10 -10.75
N CYS A 94 -7.51 -10.96 -10.28
CA CYS A 94 -6.35 -11.00 -11.14
C CYS A 94 -6.10 -12.42 -11.65
N ALA A 95 -6.15 -12.63 -12.96
CA ALA A 95 -5.87 -13.93 -13.59
C ALA A 95 -4.45 -14.43 -13.32
N LYS A 96 -3.46 -13.52 -13.24
CA LYS A 96 -2.05 -13.86 -12.97
C LYS A 96 -1.76 -14.17 -11.50
N LEU A 97 -2.45 -13.50 -10.58
CA LEU A 97 -2.17 -13.63 -9.14
C LEU A 97 -3.24 -14.45 -8.40
N GLN A 98 -4.33 -14.82 -9.09
CA GLN A 98 -5.45 -15.62 -8.58
C GLN A 98 -6.05 -15.07 -7.28
N ARG A 99 -6.11 -13.74 -7.15
CA ARG A 99 -6.67 -13.03 -5.99
C ARG A 99 -7.25 -11.68 -6.39
N GLU A 100 -8.12 -11.16 -5.53
CA GLU A 100 -8.71 -9.84 -5.68
C GLU A 100 -7.69 -8.77 -5.32
N LEU A 101 -7.40 -7.91 -6.28
CA LEU A 101 -6.43 -6.83 -6.16
C LEU A 101 -6.98 -5.59 -6.86
N PRO A 102 -6.44 -4.40 -6.57
CA PRO A 102 -6.81 -3.21 -7.30
C PRO A 102 -6.46 -3.35 -8.78
N GLY A 103 -7.46 -3.13 -9.63
CA GLY A 103 -7.38 -3.14 -11.07
C GLY A 103 -6.69 -1.91 -11.62
N LEU A 104 -6.44 -1.92 -12.93
CA LEU A 104 -5.95 -0.74 -13.64
C LEU A 104 -7.02 0.35 -13.61
N GLU A 105 -6.59 1.61 -13.64
CA GLU A 105 -7.50 2.77 -13.69
C GLU A 105 -8.06 3.00 -15.11
N LYS A 106 -7.27 2.65 -16.14
CA LYS A 106 -7.63 2.78 -17.55
C LYS A 106 -7.02 1.64 -18.37
N PRO A 107 -7.64 1.24 -19.50
CA PRO A 107 -7.05 0.26 -20.40
C PRO A 107 -5.69 0.76 -20.94
N PRO A 108 -4.66 -0.09 -20.96
CA PRO A 108 -3.30 0.33 -21.31
C PRO A 108 -3.12 0.61 -22.82
N PHE A 109 -3.95 0.00 -23.67
CA PHE A 109 -3.96 0.24 -25.10
C PHE A 109 -5.36 0.03 -25.68
N PRO A 110 -5.68 0.68 -26.81
CA PRO A 110 -6.97 0.50 -27.47
C PRO A 110 -7.08 -0.90 -28.10
N GLY A 111 -8.27 -1.50 -28.01
CA GLY A 111 -8.58 -2.79 -28.62
C GLY A 111 -9.04 -3.86 -27.62
N PRO A 112 -9.45 -5.04 -28.11
CA PRO A 112 -10.06 -6.09 -27.30
C PRO A 112 -9.10 -6.65 -26.24
N LEU A 113 -7.81 -6.75 -26.58
CA LEU A 113 -6.80 -7.25 -25.65
C LEU A 113 -6.55 -6.27 -24.48
N GLY A 114 -6.55 -4.96 -24.74
CA GLY A 114 -6.37 -3.95 -23.68
C GLY A 114 -7.54 -3.91 -22.72
N GLN A 115 -8.75 -4.12 -23.24
CA GLN A 115 -9.97 -4.23 -22.43
C GLN A 115 -9.97 -5.50 -21.58
N ARG A 116 -9.55 -6.64 -22.15
CA ARG A 116 -9.39 -7.90 -21.42
C ARG A 116 -8.38 -7.78 -20.28
N ILE A 117 -7.25 -7.11 -20.51
CA ILE A 117 -6.24 -6.85 -19.48
C ILE A 117 -6.82 -5.96 -18.39
N TYR A 118 -7.50 -4.87 -18.76
CA TYR A 118 -8.18 -4.00 -17.81
C TYR A 118 -9.18 -4.74 -16.93
N GLU A 119 -9.91 -5.71 -17.46
CA GLU A 119 -10.92 -6.47 -16.72
C GLU A 119 -10.36 -7.61 -15.86
N SER A 120 -9.26 -8.23 -16.30
CA SER A 120 -8.76 -9.48 -15.71
C SER A 120 -7.42 -9.36 -14.98
N ILE A 121 -6.73 -8.22 -15.08
CA ILE A 121 -5.36 -8.04 -14.55
C ILE A 121 -5.34 -6.88 -13.55
N SER A 122 -4.67 -7.12 -12.43
CA SER A 122 -4.48 -6.09 -11.39
C SER A 122 -3.32 -5.16 -11.70
N LYS A 123 -3.33 -3.97 -11.08
CA LYS A 123 -2.25 -2.98 -11.13
C LYS A 123 -0.91 -3.63 -10.81
N GLN A 124 -0.85 -4.44 -9.75
CA GLN A 124 0.35 -5.17 -9.33
C GLN A 124 0.88 -6.14 -10.39
N ALA A 125 0.01 -6.89 -11.07
CA ALA A 125 0.45 -7.81 -12.13
C ALA A 125 0.91 -7.04 -13.37
N TRP A 126 0.26 -5.91 -13.67
CA TRP A 126 0.65 -5.04 -14.77
C TRP A 126 2.03 -4.39 -14.55
N GLU A 127 2.40 -4.05 -13.32
CA GLU A 127 3.72 -3.52 -12.98
C GLU A 127 4.87 -4.52 -13.24
N MET A 128 4.57 -5.83 -13.32
CA MET A 128 5.57 -6.84 -13.67
C MET A 128 5.85 -6.89 -15.18
N TRP A 129 4.93 -6.40 -16.01
CA TRP A 129 5.00 -6.51 -17.46
C TRP A 129 6.13 -5.71 -18.12
N PRO A 130 6.43 -4.45 -17.73
CA PRO A 130 7.55 -3.71 -18.32
C PRO A 130 8.87 -4.48 -18.26
N ALA A 131 9.19 -5.07 -17.10
CA ALA A 131 10.40 -5.89 -16.93
C ALA A 131 10.39 -7.13 -17.84
N GLN A 132 9.26 -7.84 -17.88
CA GLN A 132 9.11 -9.00 -18.76
C GLN A 132 9.22 -8.62 -20.25
N SER A 133 8.61 -7.51 -20.64
CA SER A 133 8.58 -7.05 -22.03
C SER A 133 9.98 -6.74 -22.55
N VAL A 134 10.84 -6.15 -21.71
CA VAL A 134 12.24 -5.89 -22.04
C VAL A 134 13.00 -7.21 -22.24
N LEU A 135 12.79 -8.20 -21.38
CA LEU A 135 13.40 -9.53 -21.54
C LEU A 135 12.96 -10.18 -22.85
N ILE A 136 11.67 -10.15 -23.19
CA ILE A 136 11.14 -10.70 -24.45
C ILE A 136 11.74 -9.98 -25.65
N ILE A 137 11.76 -8.65 -25.64
CA ILE A 137 12.30 -7.85 -26.74
C ILE A 137 13.77 -8.20 -26.98
N ASN A 138 14.57 -8.30 -25.91
CA ASN A 138 15.98 -8.65 -26.03
C ASN A 138 16.18 -10.11 -26.45
N HIS A 139 15.37 -11.04 -25.93
CA HIS A 139 15.47 -12.47 -26.21
C HIS A 139 15.15 -12.79 -27.68
N TYR A 140 14.08 -12.22 -28.21
CA TYR A 140 13.65 -12.42 -29.60
C TYR A 140 14.26 -11.40 -30.59
N GLY A 141 15.04 -10.43 -30.10
CA GLY A 141 15.62 -9.37 -30.93
C GLY A 141 14.55 -8.51 -31.64
N LEU A 142 13.44 -8.23 -30.96
CA LEU A 142 12.28 -7.58 -31.57
C LEU A 142 12.55 -6.11 -31.88
N ASN A 143 12.20 -5.67 -33.08
CA ASN A 143 12.19 -4.26 -33.45
C ASN A 143 10.77 -3.70 -33.37
N MET A 144 10.53 -2.73 -32.48
CA MET A 144 9.20 -2.14 -32.27
C MET A 144 8.64 -1.36 -33.48
N ALA A 145 9.48 -1.07 -34.48
CA ALA A 145 9.06 -0.50 -35.76
C ALA A 145 8.38 -1.53 -36.68
N ASP A 146 8.67 -2.82 -36.50
CA ASP A 146 8.16 -3.89 -37.35
C ASP A 146 6.79 -4.42 -36.84
N PRO A 147 5.79 -4.58 -37.72
CA PRO A 147 4.46 -5.05 -37.32
C PRO A 147 4.44 -6.52 -36.87
N GLU A 148 5.33 -7.38 -37.38
CA GLU A 148 5.42 -8.79 -36.95
C GLU A 148 6.04 -8.89 -35.56
N ALA A 149 7.05 -8.07 -35.26
CA ALA A 149 7.62 -7.98 -33.92
C ALA A 149 6.58 -7.55 -32.86
N ARG A 150 5.68 -6.62 -33.22
CA ARG A 150 4.54 -6.22 -32.37
C ARG A 150 3.50 -7.31 -32.21
N LYS A 151 3.41 -8.26 -33.15
CA LYS A 151 2.53 -9.42 -33.05
C LYS A 151 3.10 -10.43 -32.06
N ILE A 152 4.38 -10.76 -32.19
CA ILE A 152 5.10 -11.64 -31.26
C ILE A 152 5.02 -11.11 -29.83
N LEU A 153 5.25 -9.81 -29.62
CA LEU A 153 5.16 -9.19 -28.29
C LEU A 153 3.75 -9.31 -27.68
N ARG A 154 2.70 -9.19 -28.51
CA ARG A 154 1.30 -9.36 -28.04
C ARG A 154 1.00 -10.81 -27.68
N GLU A 155 1.45 -11.77 -28.49
CA GLU A 155 1.29 -13.20 -28.20
C GLU A 155 1.99 -13.56 -26.89
N GLN A 156 3.22 -13.08 -26.68
CA GLN A 156 3.97 -13.27 -25.45
C GLN A 156 3.36 -12.54 -24.24
N MET A 157 2.66 -11.42 -24.47
CA MET A 157 1.89 -10.73 -23.43
C MET A 157 0.69 -11.55 -22.97
N GLU A 158 -0.06 -12.10 -23.92
CA GLU A 158 -1.19 -12.99 -23.62
C GLU A 158 -0.70 -14.23 -22.87
N GLU A 159 0.42 -14.80 -23.27
CA GLU A 159 1.04 -15.94 -22.59
C GLU A 159 1.53 -15.57 -21.18
N PHE A 160 2.12 -14.39 -20.99
CA PHE A 160 2.58 -13.96 -19.67
C PHE A 160 1.44 -13.78 -18.67
N PHE A 161 0.31 -13.17 -19.10
CA PHE A 161 -0.81 -12.87 -18.21
C PHE A 161 -1.83 -13.99 -18.08
N PHE A 162 -2.06 -14.76 -19.15
CA PHE A 162 -3.13 -15.76 -19.26
C PHE A 162 -2.63 -17.18 -19.59
N GLY A 163 -1.32 -17.38 -19.82
CA GLY A 163 -0.73 -18.68 -20.12
C GLY A 163 -0.60 -19.60 -18.90
N GLN A 164 -0.08 -20.82 -19.10
CA GLN A 164 0.01 -21.83 -18.05
C GLN A 164 1.01 -21.46 -16.92
N ASP A 165 2.04 -20.67 -17.22
CA ASP A 165 2.94 -20.01 -16.26
C ASP A 165 2.31 -18.82 -15.52
N ALA A 166 1.00 -18.59 -15.69
CA ALA A 166 0.26 -17.62 -14.88
C ALA A 166 0.04 -18.07 -13.43
N ARG A 167 0.40 -19.30 -13.06
CA ARG A 167 0.38 -19.74 -11.66
C ARG A 167 1.72 -19.45 -10.99
N MET A 168 1.67 -18.56 -10.01
CA MET A 168 2.79 -18.30 -9.10
C MET A 168 3.15 -19.59 -8.33
N PRO A 169 4.43 -19.84 -8.01
CA PRO A 169 4.82 -20.98 -7.17
C PRO A 169 4.14 -20.91 -5.79
N GLU A 170 3.77 -22.08 -5.26
CA GLU A 170 3.21 -22.24 -3.91
C GLU A 170 4.20 -21.66 -2.88
N GLY A 171 3.92 -20.47 -2.34
CA GLY A 171 4.75 -19.85 -1.30
C GLY A 171 4.92 -18.32 -1.36
N TRP A 172 4.35 -17.60 -2.32
CA TRP A 172 4.43 -16.13 -2.31
C TRP A 172 3.41 -15.49 -1.34
N THR A 173 3.86 -15.19 -0.14
CA THR A 173 3.15 -14.36 0.85
C THR A 173 3.55 -12.90 0.70
N PRO A 174 2.64 -11.99 0.30
CA PRO A 174 2.80 -10.59 0.63
C PRO A 174 2.45 -10.43 2.12
N GLU A 175 3.44 -10.23 2.96
CA GLU A 175 3.17 -9.78 4.33
C GLU A 175 2.66 -8.33 4.26
N ALA A 176 1.34 -8.16 4.07
CA ALA A 176 0.50 -7.00 4.39
C ALA A 176 -0.71 -6.89 3.45
N ALA A 177 -1.77 -7.66 3.70
CA ALA A 177 -3.18 -7.25 3.54
C ALA A 177 -4.06 -8.48 3.87
N GLY A 178 -4.82 -8.38 4.95
CA GLY A 178 -5.53 -9.50 5.57
C GLY A 178 -6.82 -9.95 4.86
N ALA A 179 -7.36 -11.04 5.42
CA ALA A 179 -8.62 -11.75 5.14
C ALA A 179 -8.56 -12.75 3.96
N GLY A 180 -8.77 -14.05 4.12
CA GLY A 180 -9.21 -14.88 5.25
C GLY A 180 -9.04 -16.38 4.91
N PRO A 181 -9.35 -17.31 5.83
CA PRO A 181 -8.92 -18.70 5.72
C PRO A 181 -9.80 -19.49 4.73
N GLN A 182 -9.21 -19.97 3.63
CA GLN A 182 -9.91 -20.90 2.76
C GLN A 182 -10.01 -22.28 3.43
N ARG A 183 -11.23 -22.61 3.82
CA ARG A 183 -11.63 -23.86 4.46
C ARG A 183 -11.42 -25.04 3.49
N LYS A 184 -10.95 -26.14 4.09
CA LYS A 184 -10.85 -27.52 3.59
C LYS A 184 -11.96 -27.94 2.62
N GLY A 185 -11.56 -28.72 1.62
CA GLY A 185 -12.45 -29.57 0.84
C GLY A 185 -11.66 -30.63 0.07
N GLY A 186 -11.05 -31.57 0.78
CA GLY A 186 -10.44 -32.75 0.18
C GLY A 186 -11.50 -33.61 -0.50
N GLY A 187 -11.30 -33.88 -1.79
CA GLY A 187 -12.08 -34.85 -2.58
C GLY A 187 -11.12 -35.81 -3.26
N GLY A 188 -10.77 -36.89 -2.56
CA GLY A 188 -10.02 -38.00 -3.13
C GLY A 188 -10.83 -38.68 -4.22
N VAL A 189 -10.28 -38.70 -5.43
CA VAL A 189 -10.82 -39.46 -6.56
C VAL A 189 -10.53 -40.96 -6.36
N ALA A 190 -11.53 -41.70 -5.91
CA ALA A 190 -11.55 -43.16 -6.01
C ALA A 190 -11.75 -43.54 -7.49
N ARG A 191 -10.67 -43.96 -8.17
CA ARG A 191 -10.77 -44.62 -9.47
C ARG A 191 -11.14 -46.10 -9.27
N LYS A 192 -12.34 -46.47 -9.72
CA LYS A 192 -12.76 -47.85 -10.00
C LYS A 192 -12.22 -48.27 -11.38
N LYS A 193 -11.47 -49.36 -11.44
CA LYS A 193 -11.83 -50.63 -12.09
C LYS A 193 -10.68 -51.62 -11.98
#